data_AF-A0A1W9VBN2-F1
#
_entry.id   AF-A0A1W9VBN2-F1
#
_cell.length_a   1.000
_cell.length_b   1.000
_cell.length_c   1.000
_cell.angle_alpha   90.00
_cell.angle_beta   90.00
_cell.angle_gamma   90.00
#
_symmetry.space_group_name_H-M   'P 1'
#
loop_
_entity.id
_entity.type
_entity.pdbx_description
1 polymer ?
#
loop_
_entity_poly.entity_id
_entity_poly.type
_entity_poly.pdbx_seq_one_letter_code
_entity_poly.pdbx_strand_id
1 'polypeptide(L)' 'MEEVKFCSYCGKLTSSCYTFCPWCGKSLESKTDLAGVLDKPFDKMERIQVEERLEVLEKLESYLDSLEEELEAFLAKSHH' A
#
# COMPACT_ATOMS: atom_id res chain seq x y z
N MET A 1 -39.73 12.41 -18.78
CA MET A 1 -38.69 13.40 -18.41
C MET A 1 -37.37 12.67 -18.58
N GLU A 2 -36.50 13.13 -19.49
CA GLU A 2 -35.20 12.46 -19.71
C GLU A 2 -34.27 12.76 -18.54
N GLU A 3 -33.78 11.70 -17.90
CA GLU A 3 -32.86 11.81 -16.77
C GLU A 3 -31.46 12.15 -17.31
N VAL A 4 -30.89 13.25 -16.83
CA VAL A 4 -29.58 13.76 -17.25
C VAL A 4 -28.59 13.68 -16.10
N LYS A 5 -27.33 13.38 -16.41
CA LYS A 5 -26.23 13.30 -15.44
C LYS A 5 -25.03 14.11 -15.93
N PHE A 6 -24.15 14.51 -15.02
CA PHE A 6 -22.88 15.14 -15.37
C PHE A 6 -21.79 14.07 -15.55
N CYS A 7 -20.87 14.30 -16.49
CA CYS A 7 -19.65 13.50 -16.58
C CYS A 7 -18.66 13.94 -15.50
N SER A 8 -18.28 13.02 -14.59
CA SER A 8 -17.30 13.28 -13.53
C SER A 8 -15.89 13.62 -14.04
N TYR A 9 -15.60 13.34 -15.32
CA TYR A 9 -14.28 13.57 -15.90
C TYR A 9 -14.15 14.88 -16.69
N CYS A 10 -15.19 15.31 -17.41
CA CYS A 10 -15.15 16.52 -18.25
C CYS A 10 -16.19 17.58 -17.89
N GLY A 11 -17.05 17.30 -16.90
CA GLY A 11 -18.03 18.24 -16.37
C GLY A 11 -19.23 18.54 -17.27
N LYS A 12 -19.29 18.02 -18.50
CA LYS A 12 -20.42 18.25 -19.41
C LYS A 12 -21.65 17.42 -19.04
N LEU A 13 -22.83 17.98 -19.27
CA LEU A 13 -24.10 17.29 -19.15
C LEU A 13 -24.24 16.23 -20.25
N THR A 14 -24.80 15.09 -19.89
CA THR A 14 -25.02 13.95 -20.77
C THR A 14 -26.31 13.24 -20.36
N SER A 15 -27.00 12.65 -21.32
CA SER A 15 -28.15 11.80 -21.02
C SER A 15 -27.69 10.58 -20.23
N SER A 16 -28.54 10.13 -19.30
CA SER A 16 -28.30 8.93 -18.48
C SER A 16 -28.24 7.64 -19.31
N CYS A 17 -28.82 7.63 -20.52
CA CYS A 17 -28.84 6.47 -21.42
C CYS A 17 -27.47 6.12 -22.03
N TYR A 18 -26.49 7.02 -21.94
CA TYR A 18 -25.16 6.77 -22.45
C TYR A 18 -24.28 6.02 -21.44
N THR A 19 -23.65 4.95 -21.90
CA THR A 19 -22.60 4.21 -21.17
C THR A 19 -21.25 4.92 -21.20
N PHE A 20 -21.01 5.73 -22.23
CA PHE A 20 -19.78 6.52 -22.42
C PHE A 20 -20.11 7.99 -22.67
N CYS A 21 -19.25 8.89 -22.20
CA CYS A 21 -19.44 10.32 -22.40
C CYS A 21 -19.27 10.66 -23.88
N PRO A 22 -20.28 11.25 -24.56
CA PRO A 22 -20.19 11.61 -25.97
C PRO A 22 -19.16 12.72 -26.24
N TRP A 23 -18.68 13.40 -25.19
CA TRP A 23 -17.73 14.51 -25.31
C TRP A 23 -16.27 14.12 -25.10
N CYS A 24 -15.99 13.20 -24.16
CA CYS A 24 -14.61 12.82 -23.82
C CYS A 24 -14.32 11.33 -23.97
N GLY A 25 -15.31 10.51 -24.35
CA GLY A 25 -15.17 9.07 -24.57
C GLY A 25 -15.00 8.23 -23.31
N LYS A 26 -14.91 8.82 -22.11
CA LYS A 26 -14.75 8.06 -20.85
C LYS A 26 -16.05 7.39 -20.44
N SER A 27 -15.94 6.21 -19.83
CA SER A 27 -17.09 5.47 -19.30
C SER A 27 -17.82 6.29 -18.24
N LEU A 28 -19.15 6.30 -18.35
CA LEU A 28 -20.09 6.88 -17.40
C LEU A 28 -20.65 5.82 -16.45
N GLU A 29 -20.17 4.58 -16.51
CA GLU A 29 -20.43 3.59 -15.48
C GLU A 29 -19.75 4.05 -14.18
N SER A 30 -20.55 4.40 -13.18
CA SER A 30 -20.06 4.71 -11.84
C SER A 30 -19.67 3.42 -11.13
N LYS A 31 -18.55 2.84 -11.53
CA LYS A 31 -17.84 1.84 -10.73
C LYS A 31 -16.63 2.52 -10.12
N THR A 32 -16.88 3.49 -9.23
CA THR A 32 -15.95 3.67 -8.11
C THR A 32 -16.11 2.42 -7.26
N ASP A 33 -15.39 1.38 -7.64
CA ASP A 33 -15.18 0.26 -6.77
C ASP A 33 -14.39 0.80 -5.57
N LEU A 34 -15.08 0.93 -4.45
CA LEU A 34 -14.48 1.44 -3.21
C LEU A 34 -13.29 0.56 -2.81
N ALA A 35 -13.32 -0.74 -3.12
CA ALA A 35 -12.20 -1.64 -2.90
C ALA A 35 -10.96 -1.17 -3.68
N GLY A 36 -11.07 -0.97 -5.00
CA GLY A 36 -9.95 -0.51 -5.83
C GLY A 36 -9.38 0.87 -5.48
N VAL A 37 -10.17 1.74 -4.84
CA VAL A 37 -9.68 3.04 -4.31
C VAL A 37 -8.89 2.85 -3.02
N LEU A 38 -9.30 1.90 -2.18
CA LEU A 38 -8.69 1.61 -0.88
C LEU A 38 -7.46 0.71 -0.98
N ASP A 39 -7.34 -0.12 -2.01
CA ASP A 39 -6.21 -1.04 -2.20
C ASP A 39 -4.85 -0.32 -2.19
N LYS A 40 -4.73 0.82 -2.91
CA LYS A 40 -3.45 1.55 -3.00
C LYS A 40 -2.96 2.12 -1.65
N PRO A 41 -3.81 2.78 -0.85
CA PRO A 41 -3.43 3.15 0.52
C PRO A 41 -3.03 1.97 1.39
N PHE A 42 -3.79 0.86 1.35
CA PHE A 42 -3.51 -0.31 2.18
C PHE A 42 -2.21 -1.01 1.77
N ASP A 43 -1.95 -1.18 0.46
CA ASP A 43 -0.68 -1.70 -0.06
C ASP A 43 0.52 -0.88 0.41
N LYS A 44 0.37 0.45 0.44
CA LYS A 44 1.42 1.36 0.90
C LYS A 44 1.69 1.20 2.39
N MET A 45 0.63 1.08 3.21
CA MET A 45 0.76 0.88 4.65
C MET A 45 1.40 -0.47 4.98
N GLU A 46 1.02 -1.52 4.26
CA GLU A 46 1.59 -2.85 4.44
C GLU A 46 3.10 -2.89 4.13
N ARG A 47 3.53 -2.23 3.05
CA ARG A 47 4.96 -2.14 2.70
C ARG A 47 5.78 -1.46 3.79
N ILE A 48 5.30 -0.33 4.31
CA ILE A 48 5.99 0.42 5.37
C ILE A 48 6.13 -0.45 6.63
N GLN A 49 5.06 -1.17 7.02
CA GLN A 49 5.13 -2.07 8.18
C GLN A 49 6.08 -3.25 7.97
N VAL A 50 6.19 -3.77 6.74
CA VAL A 50 7.13 -4.85 6.45
C VAL A 50 8.57 -4.36 6.56
N GLU A 51 8.90 -3.21 5.98
CA GLU A 51 10.25 -2.62 5.99
C GLU A 51 10.72 -2.33 7.43
N GLU A 52 9.90 -1.66 8.25
CA GLU A 52 10.26 -1.36 9.64
C GLU A 52 10.50 -2.62 10.47
N ARG A 53 9.71 -3.69 10.25
CA ARG A 53 9.91 -4.97 10.95
C ARG A 53 11.19 -5.68 10.51
N LEU A 54 11.53 -5.63 9.22
CA LEU A 54 12.77 -6.22 8.73
C LEU A 54 13.99 -5.52 9.35
N GLU A 55 13.97 -4.19 9.43
CA GLU A 55 15.04 -3.43 10.07
C GLU A 55 15.21 -3.80 11.56
N VAL A 56 14.10 -4.05 12.28
CA VAL A 56 14.17 -4.52 13.67
C VAL A 56 14.77 -5.93 13.76
N LEU A 57 14.43 -6.82 12.83
CA LEU A 57 14.98 -8.17 12.80
C LEU A 57 16.49 -8.16 12.54
N GLU A 58 16.96 -7.34 11.60
CA GLU A 58 18.39 -7.18 11.31
C GLU A 58 19.18 -6.65 12.52
N LYS A 59 18.58 -5.70 13.26
CA LYS A 59 19.19 -5.19 14.50
C LYS A 59 19.26 -6.26 15.59
N LEU A 60 18.21 -7.07 15.73
CA LEU A 60 18.19 -8.17 16.69
C LEU A 60 19.22 -9.24 16.34
N GLU A 61 19.36 -9.60 15.07
CA GLU A 61 20.39 -10.52 14.57
C GLU A 61 21.79 -10.04 14.94
N SER A 62 22.13 -8.80 14.57
CA SER A 62 23.44 -8.20 14.89
C SER A 62 23.74 -8.18 16.39
N TYR A 63 22.70 -7.98 17.22
CA TYR A 63 22.84 -7.99 18.67
C TYR A 63 23.09 -9.41 19.22
N LEU A 64 22.42 -10.42 18.67
CA LEU A 64 22.65 -11.81 19.04
C LEU A 64 24.08 -12.25 18.70
N ASP A 65 24.57 -11.88 17.51
CA ASP A 65 25.96 -12.15 17.11
C ASP A 65 26.97 -11.52 18.09
N SER A 66 26.72 -10.26 18.47
CA SER A 66 27.59 -9.56 19.44
C SER A 66 27.59 -10.25 20.81
N LEU A 67 26.42 -10.71 21.27
CA LEU A 67 26.31 -11.44 22.53
C LEU A 67 27.02 -12.80 22.47
N GLU A 68 26.95 -13.49 21.34
CA GLU A 68 27.65 -14.76 21.12
C GLU A 68 29.16 -14.55 21.22
N GLU A 69 29.71 -13.54 20.54
CA GLU A 69 31.13 -13.19 20.62
C GLU A 69 31.57 -12.84 22.06
N GLU A 70 30.77 -12.07 22.79
CA GLU A 70 31.04 -11.72 24.19
C GLU A 70 31.07 -12.95 25.10
N LEU A 71 30.12 -13.87 24.92
CA LEU A 71 30.04 -15.12 25.67
C LEU A 71 31.24 -16.03 25.38
N GLU A 72 31.61 -16.19 24.10
CA GLU A 72 32.79 -16.96 23.72
C GLU A 72 34.06 -16.39 24.33
N ALA A 73 34.23 -15.06 24.28
CA ALA A 73 35.38 -14.39 24.88
C ALA A 73 35.42 -14.56 26.41
N PHE A 74 34.25 -14.55 27.07
CA PHE A 74 34.16 -14.80 28.51
C PHE A 74 34.55 -16.24 28.86
N LEU A 75 34.01 -17.22 28.14
CA LEU A 75 34.32 -18.63 28.34
C LEU A 75 35.81 -18.93 28.10
N ALA A 76 36.39 -18.38 27.03
CA ALA A 76 37.82 -18.51 26.74
C ALA A 76 38.71 -17.97 27.87
N LYS A 77 38.31 -16.86 28.53
CA LYS A 77 39.04 -16.27 29.67
C LYS A 77 38.92 -17.10 30.95
N SER A 78 37.86 -17.89 31.12
CA SER A 78 37.62 -18.71 32.32
C SER A 78 38.37 -20.05 32.32
N HIS A 79 38.92 -20.46 31.18
CA HIS A 79 39.70 -21.71 31.01
C HIS A 79 41.23 -21.48 31.10
N HIS A 80 41.67 -20.33 31.64
CA HIS A 80 43.05 -20.03 32.06
C HIS A 80 43.08 -19.64 33.53
#